data_AF-A0A8J4XW34-F1
#
_entry.id   AF-A0A8J4XW34-F1
#
_cell.length_a   1.000
_cell.length_b   1.000
_cell.length_c   1.000
_cell.angle_alpha   90.00
_cell.angle_beta   90.00
_cell.angle_gamma   90.00
#
_symmetry.space_group_name_H-M   'P 1'
#
loop_
_entity.id
_entity.type
_entity.pdbx_description
1 polymer ?
#
loop_
_entity_poly.entity_id
_entity_poly.type
_entity_poly.pdbx_seq_one_letter_code
_entity_poly.pdbx_strand_id
1 'polypeptide(L)'
;MHVIERFVILLYDRTSKCKDVNKARKKLFAKKSSVQNIPPTYAALEQHVKRSALQGGHVWGQALVPEPVLPPPTDWGWHRSDDGPYTPLWTTLPEASKTCYELVSCGCKKGCRNRCKCKRLHCNARVCVFCEGECQ
;
A
#
# COMPACT_ATOMS: atom_id res chain seq x y z
N MET A 1 -2.69 -6.71 12.09
CA MET A 1 -2.83 -5.70 11.02
C MET A 1 -4.24 -5.58 10.43
N HIS A 2 -5.05 -6.65 10.34
CA HIS A 2 -6.37 -6.59 9.67
C HIS A 2 -7.32 -5.47 10.10
N VAL A 3 -7.39 -5.13 11.39
CA VAL A 3 -8.24 -4.03 11.89
C VAL A 3 -7.77 -2.68 11.31
N ILE A 4 -6.46 -2.44 11.30
CA ILE A 4 -5.88 -1.22 10.76
C ILE A 4 -6.05 -1.16 9.24
N GLU A 5 -5.82 -2.26 8.52
CA GLU A 5 -6.12 -2.33 7.09
C GLU A 5 -7.58 -1.97 6.82
N ARG A 6 -8.51 -2.54 7.59
CA ARG A 6 -9.94 -2.25 7.44
C ARG A 6 -10.25 -0.78 7.68
N PHE A 7 -9.70 -0.19 8.74
CA PHE A 7 -9.83 1.23 9.04
C PHE A 7 -9.33 2.09 7.87
N VAL A 8 -8.12 1.82 7.39
CA VAL A 8 -7.52 2.59 6.28
C VAL A 8 -8.32 2.43 5.00
N ILE A 9 -8.77 1.22 4.64
CA ILE A 9 -9.63 1.02 3.47
C ILE A 9 -10.88 1.91 3.53
N LEU A 10 -11.51 2.01 4.70
CA LEU A 10 -12.72 2.82 4.90
C LEU A 10 -12.48 4.33 4.85
N LEU A 11 -11.25 4.80 5.08
CA LEU A 11 -10.88 6.20 4.87
C LEU A 11 -10.94 6.60 3.39
N TYR A 12 -10.60 5.69 2.49
CA TYR A 12 -10.59 5.92 1.05
C TYR A 12 -11.89 5.51 0.34
N ASP A 13 -12.56 4.46 0.84
CA ASP A 13 -13.85 4.00 0.32
C ASP A 13 -14.70 3.42 1.46
N ARG A 14 -15.60 4.27 2.00
CA ARG A 14 -16.52 3.91 3.10
C ARG A 14 -17.46 2.76 2.76
N THR A 15 -17.73 2.52 1.48
CA THR A 15 -18.63 1.46 1.01
C THR A 15 -17.90 0.16 0.71
N SER A 16 -16.56 0.18 0.74
CA SER A 16 -15.74 -0.97 0.43
C SER A 16 -16.03 -2.13 1.37
N LYS A 17 -16.20 -3.32 0.80
CA LYS A 17 -16.27 -4.60 1.54
C LYS A 17 -14.89 -5.27 1.65
N CYS A 18 -13.85 -4.67 1.09
CA CYS A 18 -12.49 -5.23 1.14
C CYS A 18 -11.96 -5.23 2.58
N LYS A 19 -11.21 -6.29 2.90
CA LYS A 19 -10.47 -6.45 4.16
C LYS A 19 -8.95 -6.45 3.97
N ASP A 20 -8.51 -6.34 2.72
CA ASP A 20 -7.11 -6.38 2.28
C ASP A 20 -6.82 -5.06 1.56
N VAL A 21 -5.81 -4.33 2.05
CA VAL A 21 -5.52 -2.98 1.56
C VAL A 21 -5.00 -2.98 0.13
N ASN A 22 -4.26 -4.01 -0.28
CA ASN A 22 -3.75 -4.13 -1.64
C ASN A 22 -4.88 -4.44 -2.63
N LYS A 23 -5.84 -5.30 -2.26
CA LYS A 23 -7.05 -5.55 -3.06
C LYS A 23 -7.88 -4.29 -3.22
N ALA A 24 -8.07 -3.53 -2.13
CA ALA A 24 -8.77 -2.24 -2.17
C ALA A 24 -8.04 -1.23 -3.06
N ARG A 25 -6.71 -1.10 -2.89
CA ARG A 25 -5.86 -0.23 -3.70
C ARG A 25 -5.99 -0.56 -5.19
N LYS A 26 -5.90 -1.84 -5.56
CA LYS A 26 -6.06 -2.30 -6.95
C LYS A 26 -7.44 -1.94 -7.51
N LYS A 27 -8.52 -2.18 -6.77
CA LYS A 27 -9.89 -1.83 -7.19
C LYS A 27 -10.09 -0.33 -7.38
N LEU A 28 -9.54 0.50 -6.50
CA LEU A 28 -9.69 1.96 -6.62
C LEU A 28 -8.80 2.51 -7.74
N PHE A 29 -7.61 1.96 -7.92
CA PHE A 29 -6.73 2.29 -9.05
C PHE A 29 -7.38 1.92 -10.39
N ALA A 30 -8.04 0.75 -10.45
CA ALA A 30 -8.81 0.28 -11.60
C ALA A 30 -9.90 1.27 -12.05
N LYS A 31 -10.53 1.94 -11.09
CA LYS A 31 -11.57 2.95 -11.34
C LYS A 31 -11.01 4.32 -11.79
N LYS A 32 -9.72 4.39 -12.18
CA LYS A 32 -9.01 5.63 -12.57
C LYS A 32 -8.97 6.69 -11.46
N SER A 33 -8.95 6.25 -10.20
CA SER A 33 -8.74 7.18 -9.08
C SER A 33 -7.32 7.76 -9.15
N SER A 34 -7.16 9.05 -8.85
CA SER A 34 -5.84 9.65 -8.62
C SER A 34 -5.07 8.83 -7.58
N VAL A 35 -3.73 8.79 -7.69
CA VAL A 35 -2.87 8.08 -6.74
C VAL A 35 -3.05 8.59 -5.30
N GLN A 36 -3.48 9.84 -5.14
CA GLN A 36 -3.82 10.44 -3.84
C GLN A 36 -5.13 9.88 -3.25
N ASN A 37 -6.02 9.34 -4.10
CA ASN A 37 -7.36 8.86 -3.75
C ASN A 37 -7.42 7.31 -3.65
N ILE A 38 -6.28 6.66 -3.48
CA ILE A 38 -6.19 5.21 -3.27
C ILE A 38 -5.45 4.92 -1.96
N PRO A 39 -5.84 3.87 -1.22
CA PRO A 39 -5.17 3.50 0.02
C PRO A 39 -3.71 3.10 -0.25
N PRO A 40 -2.80 3.25 0.72
CA PRO A 40 -1.40 2.86 0.56
C PRO A 40 -1.23 1.38 0.21
N THR A 41 -0.03 0.99 -0.20
CA THR A 41 0.32 -0.44 -0.24
C THR A 41 0.40 -0.99 1.18
N TYR A 42 0.23 -2.31 1.35
CA TYR A 42 0.43 -2.94 2.66
C TYR A 42 1.79 -2.61 3.26
N ALA A 43 2.85 -2.68 2.45
CA ALA A 43 4.22 -2.36 2.89
C ALA A 43 4.35 -0.92 3.41
N ALA A 44 3.77 0.06 2.72
CA ALA A 44 3.79 1.45 3.18
C ALA A 44 2.94 1.65 4.44
N LEU A 45 1.78 0.97 4.53
CA LEU A 45 0.93 1.00 5.69
C LEU A 45 1.63 0.44 6.94
N GLU A 46 2.33 -0.69 6.79
CA GLU A 46 3.07 -1.31 7.89
C GLU A 46 4.13 -0.36 8.46
N GLN A 47 4.92 0.30 7.59
CA GLN A 47 5.91 1.28 8.06
C GLN A 47 5.26 2.50 8.73
N HIS A 48 4.12 2.97 8.21
CA HIS A 48 3.37 4.06 8.85
C HIS A 48 2.89 3.66 10.25
N VAL A 49 2.30 2.46 10.39
CA VAL A 49 1.82 1.94 11.69
C VAL A 49 2.95 1.82 12.69
N LYS A 50 4.11 1.31 12.27
CA LYS A 50 5.30 1.27 13.12
C LYS A 50 5.68 2.64 13.64
N ARG A 51 5.78 3.66 12.77
CA ARG A 51 6.11 5.03 13.20
C ARG A 51 5.05 5.60 14.15
N SER A 52 3.77 5.41 13.87
CA SER A 52 2.69 5.85 14.74
C SER A 52 2.72 5.16 16.11
N ALA A 53 3.03 3.87 16.16
CA ALA A 53 3.14 3.11 17.40
C ALA A 53 4.35 3.53 18.24
N LEU A 54 5.50 3.82 17.60
CA LEU A 54 6.65 4.42 18.28
C LEU A 54 6.26 5.76 18.92
N GLN A 55 5.63 6.64 18.15
CA GLN A 55 5.27 7.97 18.64
C GLN A 55 4.22 7.91 19.75
N GLY A 56 3.12 7.20 19.54
CA GLY A 56 2.01 7.17 20.49
C GLY A 56 2.26 6.29 21.70
N GLY A 57 2.82 5.10 21.48
CA GLY A 57 3.00 4.09 22.53
C GLY A 57 4.28 4.28 23.33
N HIS A 58 5.42 4.47 22.65
CA HIS A 58 6.72 4.55 23.32
C HIS A 58 7.05 5.98 23.76
N VAL A 59 6.91 6.97 22.87
CA VAL A 59 7.27 8.35 23.21
C VAL A 59 6.20 8.99 24.11
N TRP A 60 4.96 9.10 23.63
CA TRP A 60 3.90 9.77 24.38
C TRP A 60 3.36 8.92 25.55
N GLY A 61 3.30 7.60 25.38
CA GLY A 61 2.87 6.70 26.45
C GLY A 61 3.80 6.68 27.67
N GLN A 62 5.04 7.15 27.52
CA GLN A 62 6.03 7.25 28.59
C GLN A 62 6.32 8.71 28.98
N ALA A 63 5.45 9.67 28.62
CA ALA A 63 5.70 11.09 28.85
C ALA A 63 5.89 11.49 30.32
N LEU A 64 5.41 10.67 31.26
CA LEU A 64 5.57 10.89 32.70
C LEU A 64 6.79 10.18 33.31
N VAL A 65 7.47 9.34 32.53
CA VAL A 65 8.68 8.63 32.97
C VAL A 65 9.88 9.55 32.70
N PRO A 66 10.67 9.90 33.73
CA PRO A 66 11.93 10.60 33.52
C PRO A 66 12.88 9.72 32.72
N GLU A 67 13.53 10.29 31.69
CA GLU A 67 14.51 9.61 30.83
C GLU A 67 14.06 8.22 30.33
N PRO A 68 12.94 8.15 29.58
CA PRO A 68 12.42 6.87 29.13
C PRO A 68 13.37 6.20 28.13
N VAL A 69 13.58 4.90 28.29
CA VAL A 69 14.33 4.09 27.33
C VAL A 69 13.43 3.79 26.12
N LEU A 70 13.73 4.43 25.00
CA LEU A 70 13.01 4.25 23.75
C LEU A 70 13.62 3.13 22.89
N PRO A 71 12.80 2.37 22.15
CA PRO A 71 13.34 1.37 21.23
C PRO A 71 14.02 2.05 20.01
N PRO A 72 14.93 1.35 19.32
CA PRO A 72 15.64 1.91 18.16
C PRO A 72 14.67 2.34 17.05
N PRO A 73 14.68 3.60 16.59
CA PRO A 73 13.73 4.06 15.56
C PRO A 73 13.80 3.27 14.25
N THR A 74 14.96 2.67 13.94
CA THR A 74 15.19 1.81 12.76
C THR A 74 14.28 0.59 12.72
N ASP A 75 13.90 0.04 13.87
CA ASP A 75 12.97 -1.10 13.94
C ASP A 75 11.51 -0.67 13.71
N TRP A 76 11.27 0.64 13.84
CA TRP A 76 9.96 1.27 13.85
C TRP A 76 9.69 2.15 12.63
N GLY A 77 10.25 1.77 11.48
CA GLY A 77 9.93 2.37 10.19
C GLY A 77 10.59 3.71 9.92
N TRP A 78 11.75 3.93 10.56
CA TRP A 78 12.71 4.98 10.21
C TRP A 78 13.95 4.36 9.58
N HIS A 79 14.63 5.15 8.75
CA HIS A 79 15.94 4.85 8.21
C HIS A 79 16.92 5.93 8.68
N ARG A 80 18.17 5.54 8.90
CA ARG A 80 19.27 6.45 9.16
C ARG A 80 20.42 6.09 8.22
N SER A 81 20.82 7.04 7.39
CA SER A 81 22.08 6.94 6.65
C SER A 81 23.23 7.34 7.58
N ASP A 82 24.43 6.85 7.33
CA ASP A 82 25.52 6.65 8.31
C ASP A 82 25.79 7.81 9.30
N ASP A 83 25.51 9.07 8.94
CA ASP A 83 25.55 10.23 9.86
C ASP A 83 24.38 11.23 9.69
N GLY A 84 23.33 10.84 8.97
CA GLY A 84 22.20 11.70 8.62
C GLY A 84 21.09 11.75 9.68
N PRO A 85 20.12 12.68 9.53
CA PRO A 85 18.90 12.66 10.32
C PRO A 85 18.09 11.38 10.01
N TYR A 86 17.26 10.98 10.98
CA TYR A 86 16.28 9.93 10.72
C TYR A 86 15.30 10.39 9.63
N THR A 87 15.15 9.57 8.59
CA THR A 87 14.17 9.79 7.52
C THR A 87 13.13 8.68 7.55
N PRO A 88 11.86 8.95 7.21
CA PRO A 88 10.86 7.90 7.21
C PRO A 88 11.19 6.81 6.19
N LEU A 89 11.17 5.54 6.63
CA LEU A 89 11.13 4.42 5.70
C LEU A 89 9.72 4.35 5.11
N TRP A 90 9.52 4.87 3.90
CA TRP A 90 8.19 5.01 3.32
C TRP A 90 7.56 3.68 2.91
N THR A 91 8.36 2.76 2.39
CA THR A 91 7.92 1.44 1.89
C THR A 91 9.13 0.53 1.75
N THR A 92 8.92 -0.78 1.84
CA THR A 92 9.93 -1.81 1.53
C THR A 92 9.81 -2.32 0.10
N LEU A 93 8.80 -1.87 -0.65
CA LEU A 93 8.63 -2.21 -2.05
C LEU A 93 9.56 -1.37 -2.93
N PRO A 94 10.11 -1.95 -4.02
CA PRO A 94 10.84 -1.19 -5.01
C PRO A 94 9.93 -0.16 -5.69
N GLU A 95 10.55 0.83 -6.32
CA GLU A 95 9.81 1.79 -7.14
C GLU A 95 8.97 1.07 -8.20
N ALA A 96 7.75 1.56 -8.40
CA ALA A 96 6.84 0.98 -9.36
C ALA A 96 7.43 1.00 -10.78
N SER A 97 8.20 2.03 -11.15
CA SER A 97 8.91 2.11 -12.45
C SER A 97 9.89 0.97 -12.67
N LYS A 98 10.50 0.44 -11.60
CA LYS A 98 11.51 -0.63 -11.66
C LYS A 98 10.89 -2.02 -11.77
N THR A 99 9.59 -2.15 -11.50
CA THR A 99 8.90 -3.46 -11.40
C THR A 99 7.63 -3.57 -12.25
N CYS A 100 7.01 -2.46 -12.65
CA CYS A 100 5.82 -2.42 -13.48
C CYS A 100 6.21 -2.16 -14.94
N TYR A 101 6.34 -3.22 -15.72
CA TYR A 101 6.79 -3.12 -17.10
C TYR A 101 5.77 -2.49 -18.06
N GLU A 102 4.46 -2.54 -17.77
CA GLU A 102 3.42 -1.86 -18.59
C GLU A 102 2.04 -1.97 -17.93
N LEU A 103 1.33 -0.84 -17.77
CA LEU A 103 -0.09 -0.84 -17.40
C LEU A 103 -0.95 -1.11 -18.65
N VAL A 104 -1.60 -2.27 -18.71
CA VAL A 104 -2.48 -2.63 -19.82
C VAL A 104 -3.93 -2.37 -19.42
N SER A 105 -4.63 -1.55 -20.19
CA SER A 105 -6.06 -1.28 -20.02
C SER A 105 -6.87 -1.85 -21.20
N CYS A 106 -7.97 -2.55 -20.94
CA CYS A 106 -8.91 -2.99 -21.97
C CYS A 106 -10.29 -2.37 -21.79
N GLY A 107 -11.08 -2.27 -22.86
CA GLY A 107 -12.49 -1.85 -22.79
C GLY A 107 -13.47 -2.96 -22.41
N CYS A 108 -13.00 -4.11 -21.94
CA CYS A 108 -13.86 -5.25 -21.60
C CYS A 108 -14.68 -4.97 -20.33
N LYS A 109 -16.01 -5.17 -20.41
CA LYS A 109 -16.94 -4.97 -19.29
C LYS A 109 -17.27 -6.23 -18.49
N LYS A 110 -16.99 -7.42 -19.04
CA LYS A 110 -17.34 -8.74 -18.46
C LYS A 110 -16.18 -9.73 -18.60
N GLY A 111 -15.04 -9.42 -17.96
CA GLY A 111 -13.82 -10.23 -18.04
C GLY A 111 -13.11 -10.17 -19.40
N CYS A 112 -11.83 -10.56 -19.43
CA CYS A 112 -11.06 -10.63 -20.66
C CYS A 112 -11.20 -12.00 -21.33
N ARG A 113 -11.70 -12.06 -22.56
CA ARG A 113 -11.76 -13.28 -23.39
C ARG A 113 -10.57 -13.36 -24.36
N ASN A 114 -10.49 -14.44 -25.15
CA ASN A 114 -9.38 -14.72 -26.08
C ASN A 114 -9.04 -13.59 -27.07
N ARG A 115 -10.00 -12.72 -27.42
CA ARG A 115 -9.77 -11.56 -28.29
C ARG A 115 -9.27 -10.30 -27.56
N CYS A 116 -9.18 -10.33 -26.24
CA CYS A 116 -8.74 -9.19 -25.46
C CYS A 116 -7.20 -9.10 -25.48
N LYS A 117 -6.68 -7.90 -25.76
CA LYS A 117 -5.23 -7.62 -25.71
C LYS A 117 -4.59 -7.94 -24.36
N CYS A 118 -5.34 -7.86 -23.25
CA CYS A 118 -4.88 -8.26 -21.93
C CYS A 118 -4.52 -9.76 -21.87
N LYS A 119 -5.29 -10.63 -22.55
CA LYS A 119 -5.03 -12.08 -22.59
C LYS A 119 -3.86 -12.42 -23.50
N ARG A 120 -3.73 -11.71 -24.63
CA ARG A 120 -2.59 -11.85 -25.57
C ARG A 120 -1.24 -11.48 -24.96
N LEU A 121 -1.23 -10.61 -23.95
CA LEU A 121 -0.02 -10.16 -23.25
C LEU A 121 0.30 -10.97 -21.99
N HIS A 122 -0.28 -12.17 -21.82
CA HIS A 122 -0.09 -13.04 -20.65
C HIS A 122 -0.23 -12.27 -19.32
N CYS A 123 -1.46 -11.82 -19.02
CA CYS A 123 -1.84 -11.01 -17.84
C CYS A 123 -1.42 -11.53 -16.45
N ASN A 124 -0.77 -12.69 -16.36
CA ASN A 124 -0.24 -13.22 -15.11
C ASN A 124 0.87 -12.33 -14.51
N ALA A 125 1.57 -11.54 -15.34
CA ALA A 125 2.66 -10.67 -14.89
C ALA A 125 2.35 -9.15 -14.98
N ARG A 126 1.19 -8.75 -15.54
CA ARG A 126 0.86 -7.35 -15.84
C ARG A 126 -0.48 -6.98 -15.22
N VAL A 127 -0.52 -5.90 -14.43
CA VAL A 127 -1.74 -5.42 -13.78
C VAL A 127 -2.71 -4.92 -14.85
N CYS A 128 -3.71 -5.73 -15.20
CA CYS A 128 -4.83 -5.28 -16.02
C CYS A 128 -5.76 -4.41 -15.17
N VAL A 129 -5.81 -3.12 -15.53
CA VAL A 129 -6.48 -2.07 -14.75
C VAL A 129 -8.01 -2.19 -14.84
N PHE A 130 -8.57 -2.79 -15.89
CA PHE A 130 -10.03 -2.80 -16.11
C PHE A 130 -10.73 -4.11 -15.78
N CYS A 131 -10.00 -5.21 -15.65
CA CYS A 131 -10.59 -6.53 -15.38
C CYS A 131 -10.65 -6.85 -13.88
N GLU A 132 -10.40 -5.88 -12.99
CA GLU A 132 -10.23 -6.10 -11.54
C GLU A 132 -9.16 -7.15 -11.16
N GLY A 133 -8.37 -7.63 -12.13
CA GLY A 133 -7.47 -8.79 -11.95
C GLY A 133 -8.04 -10.14 -12.33
N GLU A 134 -9.28 -10.22 -12.82
CA GLU A 134 -9.95 -11.44 -13.26
C GLU A 134 -9.79 -11.62 -14.78
N CYS A 135 -8.54 -11.73 -15.24
CA CYS A 135 -8.28 -12.31 -16.56
C CYS A 135 -8.29 -13.83 -16.42
N GLN A 136 -9.37 -14.47 -16.89
CA GLN A 136 -9.41 -15.93 -17.16
C GLN A 136 -8.91 -16.22 -18.58
#